data_AF-A0A0N4XLM5-F1
#
_entry.id   AF-A0A0N4XLM5-F1
#
_cell.length_a   1.000
_cell.length_b   1.000
_cell.length_c   1.000
_cell.angle_alpha   90.00
_cell.angle_beta   90.00
_cell.angle_gamma   90.00
#
_symmetry.space_group_name_H-M   'P 1'
#
loop_
_entity.id
_entity.type
_entity.pdbx_description
1 polymer ?
#
loop_
_entity_poly.entity_id
_entity_poly.type
_entity_poly.pdbx_seq_one_letter_code
_entity_poly.pdbx_strand_id
1 'polypeptide(L)'
;MVFVPVHPDEQQFVDTALELVMEAGRLVRDAFDQPVCVVKTKESATDLVTETDQAVEKLLIKGLSEAFPDHKFIGEESTAGGASYRYTDA
;
A
#
# COMPACT_ATOMS: atom_id res chain seq x y z
N MET A 1 16.61 -15.28 5.82
CA MET A 1 15.39 -15.51 6.63
C MET A 1 14.45 -16.33 5.76
N VAL A 2 13.96 -17.48 6.22
CA VAL A 2 13.00 -18.30 5.46
C VAL A 2 11.63 -18.06 6.09
N PHE A 3 10.67 -17.57 5.30
CA PHE A 3 9.28 -17.48 5.73
C PHE A 3 8.70 -18.89 5.81
N VAL A 4 8.01 -19.22 6.90
CA VAL A 4 7.35 -20.51 7.09
C VAL A 4 5.87 -20.22 7.39
N PRO A 5 4.96 -20.52 6.45
CA PRO A 5 3.54 -20.22 6.61
C PRO A 5 2.89 -21.09 7.69
N VAL A 6 1.98 -20.51 8.45
CA VAL A 6 1.16 -21.18 9.47
C VAL A 6 -0.22 -21.57 8.90
N HIS A 7 -0.79 -20.72 8.06
CA HIS A 7 -2.00 -21.00 7.26
C HIS A 7 -1.62 -21.41 5.82
N PRO A 8 -2.36 -22.36 5.17
CA PRO A 8 -2.07 -22.78 3.80
C PRO A 8 -2.04 -21.63 2.78
N ASP A 9 -2.82 -20.58 3.00
CA ASP A 9 -2.94 -19.45 2.07
C ASP A 9 -1.87 -18.36 2.29
N GLU A 10 -1.17 -18.37 3.42
CA GLU A 10 -0.20 -17.31 3.76
C GLU A 10 0.93 -17.20 2.74
N GLN A 11 1.39 -18.32 2.19
CA GLN A 11 2.43 -18.30 1.17
C GLN A 11 1.96 -17.53 -0.08
N GLN A 12 0.72 -17.76 -0.51
CA GLN A 12 0.14 -17.05 -1.64
C GLN A 12 0.04 -15.55 -1.35
N PHE A 13 -0.36 -15.16 -0.14
CA PHE A 13 -0.44 -13.75 0.25
C PHE A 13 0.92 -13.07 0.21
N VAL A 14 1.96 -13.73 0.73
CA VAL A 14 3.33 -13.22 0.73
C VAL A 14 3.86 -13.11 -0.68
N ASP A 15 3.67 -14.12 -1.53
CA ASP A 15 4.18 -14.11 -2.90
C ASP A 15 3.54 -12.97 -3.71
N THR A 16 2.21 -12.82 -3.65
CA THR A 16 1.50 -11.72 -4.30
C THR A 16 1.96 -10.35 -3.77
N ALA A 17 2.08 -10.20 -2.44
CA ALA A 17 2.53 -8.96 -1.84
C ALA A 17 3.97 -8.62 -2.25
N LEU A 18 4.86 -9.61 -2.32
CA LEU A 18 6.25 -9.43 -2.73
C LEU A 18 6.35 -8.91 -4.16
N GLU A 19 5.58 -9.47 -5.09
CA GLU A 19 5.54 -9.00 -6.48
C GLU A 19 5.11 -7.52 -6.56
N LEU A 20 4.03 -7.17 -5.87
CA LEU A 20 3.50 -5.80 -5.85
C LEU A 20 4.46 -4.81 -5.17
N VAL A 21 5.11 -5.21 -4.07
CA VAL A 21 6.09 -4.38 -3.37
C VAL A 21 7.33 -4.15 -4.23
N MET A 22 7.75 -5.13 -5.03
CA MET A 22 8.85 -4.95 -5.98
C MET A 22 8.50 -3.94 -7.07
N GLU A 23 7.24 -3.85 -7.48
CA GLU A 23 6.75 -2.81 -8.40
C GLU A 23 6.67 -1.43 -7.73
N ALA A 24 6.09 -1.37 -6.54
CA ALA A 24 6.06 -0.15 -5.73
C ALA A 24 7.46 0.41 -5.47
N GLY A 25 8.44 -0.45 -5.18
CA GLY A 25 9.83 -0.04 -5.00
C GLY A 25 10.46 0.58 -6.25
N ARG A 26 10.09 0.10 -7.45
CA ARG A 26 10.50 0.76 -8.70
C ARG A 26 9.86 2.14 -8.82
N LEU A 27 8.56 2.25 -8.55
CA LEU A 27 7.83 3.51 -8.57
C LEU A 27 8.47 4.54 -7.63
N VAL A 28 8.79 4.15 -6.39
CA VAL A 28 9.45 5.02 -5.40
C VAL A 28 10.82 5.48 -5.90
N ARG A 29 11.64 4.57 -6.43
CA ARG A 29 12.96 4.92 -6.97
C ARG A 29 12.84 5.89 -8.15
N ASP A 30 11.94 5.61 -9.08
CA ASP A 30 11.75 6.42 -10.27
C ASP A 30 11.22 7.82 -9.92
N ALA A 31 10.40 7.94 -8.86
CA ALA A 31 9.94 9.21 -8.30
C ALA A 31 11.07 9.97 -7.58
N PHE A 32 11.93 9.27 -6.85
CA PHE A 32 13.10 9.86 -6.18
C PHE A 32 14.09 10.48 -7.19
N ASP A 33 14.25 9.86 -8.36
CA ASP A 33 15.12 10.37 -9.42
C ASP A 33 14.52 11.58 -10.18
N GLN A 34 13.26 11.96 -9.91
CA GLN A 34 12.65 13.15 -10.52
C GLN A 34 13.17 14.45 -9.85
N PRO A 35 13.33 15.53 -10.62
CA PRO A 35 13.82 16.81 -10.10
C PRO A 35 12.81 17.55 -9.20
N VAL A 36 11.53 17.11 -9.19
CA VAL A 36 10.44 17.74 -8.43
C VAL A 36 9.60 16.66 -7.78
N CYS A 37 9.26 16.86 -6.50
CA CYS A 37 8.32 16.06 -5.73
C CYS A 37 7.29 16.99 -5.08
N VAL A 38 6.00 16.69 -5.26
CA VAL A 38 4.87 17.48 -4.73
C VAL A 38 4.53 17.03 -3.31
N VAL A 39 5.15 17.71 -2.35
CA VAL A 39 4.86 17.50 -0.93
C VAL A 39 3.64 18.30 -0.50
N LYS A 40 2.71 17.66 0.21
CA LYS A 40 1.55 18.26 0.87
C LYS A 40 1.60 17.94 2.36
N THR A 41 0.83 18.69 3.15
CA THR A 41 0.60 18.41 4.57
C THR A 41 -0.80 17.85 4.77
N LYS A 42 -0.97 16.84 5.62
CA LYS A 42 -2.25 16.31 6.06
C LYS A 42 -2.78 17.13 7.25
N GLU A 43 -2.97 16.53 8.43
CA GLU A 43 -3.60 17.15 9.59
C GLU A 43 -2.70 18.18 10.31
N SER A 44 -1.38 18.07 10.13
CA SER A 44 -0.41 18.97 10.76
C SER A 44 0.73 19.35 9.82
N ALA A 45 1.46 20.42 10.15
CA ALA A 45 2.62 20.87 9.37
C ALA A 45 3.79 19.85 9.33
N THR A 46 3.78 18.87 10.23
CA THR A 46 4.76 17.78 10.29
C THR A 46 4.26 16.48 9.64
N ASP A 47 2.98 16.42 9.30
CA ASP A 47 2.36 15.25 8.69
C ASP A 47 2.38 15.42 7.18
N LEU A 48 3.47 14.97 6.56
CA LEU A 48 3.75 15.17 5.14
C LEU A 48 3.27 13.97 4.32
N VAL A 49 2.78 14.26 3.12
CA VAL A 49 2.40 13.27 2.12
C VAL A 49 2.88 13.71 0.75
N THR A 50 3.39 12.77 -0.03
CA THR A 50 3.78 12.99 -1.41
C THR A 50 2.79 12.34 -2.37
N GLU A 51 2.83 12.74 -3.64
CA GLU A 51 2.17 12.01 -4.71
C GLU A 51 2.64 10.56 -4.82
N THR A 52 3.88 10.29 -4.40
CA THR A 52 4.47 8.95 -4.41
C THR A 52 3.79 8.04 -3.39
N ASP A 53 3.54 8.53 -2.18
CA ASP A 53 2.85 7.77 -1.13
C ASP A 53 1.44 7.33 -1.60
N GLN A 54 0.70 8.27 -2.21
CA GLN A 54 -0.63 7.99 -2.77
C GLN A 54 -0.58 7.01 -3.95
N ALA A 55 0.44 7.14 -4.81
CA ALA A 55 0.60 6.25 -5.96
C ALA A 55 0.96 4.82 -5.54
N VAL A 56 1.82 4.66 -4.53
CA VAL A 56 2.19 3.36 -3.94
C VAL A 56 0.97 2.70 -3.34
N GLU A 57 0.23 3.39 -2.47
CA GLU A 57 -0.95 2.79 -1.82
C GLU A 57 -1.99 2.36 -2.87
N LYS A 58 -2.25 3.21 -3.87
CA LYS A 58 -3.18 2.88 -4.95
C LYS A 58 -2.74 1.65 -5.74
N LEU A 59 -1.45 1.51 -6.03
CA LEU A 59 -0.89 0.34 -6.72
C LEU A 59 -1.10 -0.93 -5.90
N LEU A 60 -0.72 -0.89 -4.62
CA LEU A 60 -0.82 -2.05 -3.72
C LEU A 60 -2.29 -2.46 -3.52
N ILE A 61 -3.17 -1.53 -3.16
CA ILE A 61 -4.59 -1.85 -2.93
C ILE A 61 -5.24 -2.38 -4.20
N LYS A 62 -4.95 -1.78 -5.36
CA LYS A 62 -5.49 -2.26 -6.64
C LYS A 62 -5.05 -3.70 -6.91
N GLY A 63 -3.75 -3.97 -6.87
CA GLY A 63 -3.21 -5.30 -7.17
C GLY A 63 -3.71 -6.36 -6.18
N LEU A 64 -3.75 -6.03 -4.90
CA LEU A 64 -4.27 -6.93 -3.87
C LEU A 64 -5.78 -7.18 -4.01
N SER A 65 -6.55 -6.16 -4.41
CA SER A 65 -8.00 -6.31 -4.63
C SER A 65 -8.30 -7.13 -5.89
N GLU A 66 -7.45 -7.06 -6.91
CA GLU A 66 -7.54 -7.90 -8.10
C GLU A 66 -7.19 -9.36 -7.78
N ALA A 67 -6.15 -9.59 -6.96
CA ALA A 67 -5.72 -10.92 -6.55
C ALA A 67 -6.65 -11.59 -5.51
N PHE A 68 -7.24 -10.80 -4.63
CA PHE A 68 -8.08 -11.27 -3.52
C PHE A 68 -9.40 -10.47 -3.45
N PRO A 69 -10.37 -10.76 -4.35
CA PRO A 69 -11.60 -9.95 -4.49
C PRO A 69 -12.48 -9.90 -3.23
N ASP A 70 -12.40 -10.90 -2.36
CA ASP A 70 -13.17 -10.97 -1.11
C ASP A 70 -12.47 -10.27 0.06
N HIS A 71 -11.21 -9.88 -0.10
CA HIS A 71 -10.45 -9.21 0.95
C HIS A 71 -10.79 -7.73 1.02
N LYS A 72 -10.55 -7.15 2.21
CA LYS A 72 -10.64 -5.71 2.44
C LYS A 72 -9.28 -5.21 2.89
N PHE A 73 -8.93 -4.01 2.43
CA PHE A 73 -7.64 -3.39 2.70
C PHE A 73 -7.85 -2.05 3.38
N ILE A 74 -6.94 -1.72 4.30
CA ILE A 74 -6.91 -0.46 5.01
C ILE A 74 -5.52 0.13 4.78
N GLY A 75 -5.48 1.31 4.17
CA GLY A 75 -4.26 2.07 3.92
C GLY A 75 -4.28 3.40 4.67
N GLU A 76 -3.08 3.91 4.98
CA GLU A 76 -2.90 5.18 5.68
C GLU A 76 -3.50 6.34 4.88
N GLU A 77 -3.25 6.39 3.57
CA GLU A 77 -3.68 7.51 2.73
C GLU A 77 -5.18 7.51 2.49
N SER A 78 -5.78 6.34 2.34
CA SER A 78 -7.22 6.20 2.17
C SER A 78 -7.99 6.48 3.47
N THR A 79 -7.42 6.13 4.64
CA THR A 79 -8.03 6.45 5.94
C THR A 79 -7.92 7.94 6.28
N ALA A 80 -6.75 8.55 6.03
CA ALA A 80 -6.57 10.00 6.17
C ALA A 80 -7.46 10.80 5.19
N GLY A 81 -7.78 10.22 4.02
CA GLY A 81 -8.72 10.78 3.05
C GLY A 81 -10.20 10.69 3.45
N GLY A 82 -10.54 10.15 4.63
CA GLY A 82 -11.90 10.07 5.14
C GLY A 82 -12.67 8.81 4.75
N ALA A 83 -12.01 7.77 4.23
CA ALA A 83 -12.68 6.49 4.00
C ALA A 83 -13.06 5.85 5.34
N SER A 84 -14.34 5.52 5.50
CA SER A 84 -14.83 4.77 6.67
C SER A 84 -14.83 3.28 6.35
N TYR A 85 -14.17 2.49 7.20
CA TYR A 85 -14.08 1.05 7.06
C TYR A 85 -14.93 0.38 8.14
N ARG A 86 -15.72 -0.63 7.73
CA ARG A 86 -16.39 -1.53 8.66
C ARG A 86 -15.47 -2.72 8.91
N TYR A 87 -14.93 -2.79 10.13
CA TYR A 87 -14.16 -3.94 10.61
C TYR A 87 -15.03 -5.20 10.56
N THR A 88 -14.40 -6.33 10.23
CA THR A 88 -15.03 -7.65 10.39
C THR A 88 -14.85 -8.11 11.82
N ASP A 89 -15.80 -8.89 12.32
CA ASP A 89 -15.68 -9.54 13.61
C ASP A 89 -14.55 -10.58 13.52
N ALA A 90 -13.72 -10.68 14.58
CA ALA A 90 -12.59 -11.60 14.66
C ALA A 90 -13.02 -13.03 15.00
#